data_AF-A0A916MWS4-F1
#
_entry.id   AF-A0A916MWS4-F1
#
_cell.length_a   1.000
_cell.length_b   1.000
_cell.length_c   1.000
_cell.angle_alpha   90.00
_cell.angle_beta   90.00
_cell.angle_gamma   90.00
#
_symmetry.space_group_name_H-M   'P 1'
#
loop_
_entity.id
_entity.type
_entity.pdbx_description
1 polymer ?
#
loop_
_entity_poly.entity_id
_entity_poly.type
_entity_poly.pdbx_seq_one_letter_code
_entity_poly.pdbx_strand_id
1 'polypeptide(L)'
;MAAKMYWLHALTPLHVGTGRGVGFIDLPVAREKATGWPVVPGSGIKGVLADRHGATDDKRKTDPKLAAAFGRADDKLANSGALIFTDARMVCLPVRSLYGTFAWVTSPLALRRLARDLENVKPAELPTALPEVADANQIKLPESGSDLGSPT
;
A
#
# COMPACT_ATOMS: atom_id res chain seq x y z
N MET A 1 -10.09 -2.59 19.20
CA MET A 1 -10.21 -2.72 17.73
C MET A 1 -9.09 -3.63 17.26
N ALA A 2 -9.38 -4.69 16.49
CA ALA A 2 -8.34 -5.58 15.97
C ALA A 2 -7.88 -5.06 14.60
N ALA A 3 -6.61 -4.71 14.46
CA ALA A 3 -6.01 -4.30 13.20
C ALA A 3 -5.07 -5.40 12.69
N LYS A 4 -4.93 -5.51 11.37
CA LYS A 4 -4.01 -6.44 10.72
C LYS A 4 -3.32 -5.75 9.56
N MET A 5 -1.99 -5.79 9.56
CA MET A 5 -1.19 -5.30 8.45
C MET A 5 -1.23 -6.32 7.31
N TYR A 6 -1.30 -5.82 6.07
CA TYR A 6 -1.14 -6.63 4.88
C TYR A 6 -0.16 -5.95 3.93
N TRP A 7 0.50 -6.75 3.09
CA TRP A 7 1.48 -6.27 2.13
C TRP A 7 0.95 -6.48 0.72
N LEU A 8 1.16 -5.48 -0.15
CA LEU A 8 0.85 -5.58 -1.57
C LEU A 8 2.15 -5.61 -2.36
N HIS A 9 2.44 -6.77 -2.97
CA HIS A 9 3.54 -6.93 -3.91
C HIS A 9 2.96 -7.05 -5.32
N ALA A 10 3.25 -6.06 -6.16
CA ALA A 10 2.81 -6.07 -7.56
C ALA A 10 3.70 -7.01 -8.38
N LEU A 11 3.19 -8.19 -8.73
CA LEU A 11 3.88 -9.15 -9.59
C LEU A 11 3.86 -8.75 -11.07
N THR A 12 2.88 -7.93 -11.45
CA THR A 12 2.72 -7.32 -12.76
C THR A 12 2.60 -5.80 -12.60
N PRO A 13 2.84 -5.00 -13.64
CA PRO A 13 2.54 -3.57 -13.60
C PRO A 13 1.10 -3.32 -13.11
N LEU A 14 0.95 -2.54 -12.05
CA LEU A 14 -0.34 -2.24 -11.42
C LEU A 14 -0.78 -0.83 -11.81
N HIS A 15 -1.92 -0.72 -12.49
CA HIS A 15 -2.53 0.56 -12.83
C HIS A 15 -3.76 0.83 -11.99
N VAL A 16 -3.63 1.75 -11.02
CA VAL A 16 -4.76 2.25 -10.21
C VAL A 16 -5.14 3.62 -10.73
N GLY A 17 -6.08 3.68 -11.66
CA GLY A 17 -6.44 4.93 -12.35
C GLY A 17 -7.22 5.91 -11.48
N THR A 18 -7.02 7.21 -11.71
CA THR A 18 -7.82 8.29 -11.09
C THR A 18 -8.74 8.99 -12.09
N GLY A 19 -9.09 8.31 -13.18
CA GLY A 19 -9.80 8.91 -14.31
C GLY A 19 -8.84 9.63 -15.27
N ARG A 20 -9.36 10.61 -16.03
CA ARG A 20 -8.58 11.34 -17.03
C ARG A 20 -7.86 12.53 -16.41
N GLY A 21 -6.55 12.61 -16.60
CA GLY A 21 -5.72 13.71 -16.13
C GLY A 21 -5.86 14.96 -17.01
N VAL A 22 -5.57 16.13 -16.42
CA VAL A 22 -5.43 17.42 -17.14
C VAL A 22 -3.96 17.68 -17.52
N GLY A 23 -3.05 16.75 -17.20
CA GLY A 23 -1.63 16.86 -17.48
C GLY A 23 -1.21 16.13 -18.76
N PHE A 24 0.11 16.01 -18.97
CA PHE A 24 0.69 15.30 -20.11
C PHE A 24 0.37 13.79 -20.16
N ILE A 25 -0.08 13.21 -19.05
CA ILE A 25 -0.46 11.80 -18.95
C ILE A 25 -1.99 11.73 -18.96
N ASP A 26 -2.56 11.10 -20.00
CA ASP A 26 -4.01 10.93 -20.15
C ASP A 26 -4.62 10.15 -18.98
N LEU A 27 -4.02 9.01 -18.62
CA LEU A 27 -4.50 8.12 -17.57
C LEU A 27 -3.46 8.02 -16.46
N PRO A 28 -3.42 8.98 -15.53
CA PRO A 28 -2.49 8.94 -14.42
C PRO A 28 -2.88 7.85 -13.41
N VAL A 29 -1.85 7.27 -12.78
CA VAL A 29 -2.02 6.43 -11.60
C VAL A 29 -2.30 7.28 -10.35
N ALA A 30 -3.00 6.70 -9.39
CA ALA A 30 -3.30 7.30 -8.11
C ALA A 30 -2.03 7.66 -7.34
N ARG A 31 -1.99 8.90 -6.84
CA ARG A 31 -0.87 9.46 -6.10
C ARG A 31 -1.36 10.16 -4.83
N GLU A 32 -0.60 10.02 -3.76
CA GLU A 32 -0.82 10.79 -2.53
C GLU A 32 -0.50 12.26 -2.80
N LYS A 33 -1.41 13.18 -2.42
CA LYS A 33 -1.25 14.61 -2.70
C LYS A 33 -0.03 15.25 -2.02
N ALA A 34 0.30 14.80 -0.80
CA ALA A 34 1.35 15.40 0.02
C ALA A 34 2.77 15.04 -0.48
N THR A 35 2.97 13.83 -0.99
CA THR A 35 4.29 13.31 -1.39
C THR A 35 4.45 13.13 -2.90
N GLY A 36 3.33 13.05 -3.63
CA GLY A 36 3.29 12.65 -5.03
C GLY A 36 3.55 11.15 -5.26
N TRP A 37 3.71 10.36 -4.20
CA TRP A 37 4.02 8.92 -4.32
C TRP A 37 2.83 8.11 -4.80
N PRO A 38 3.05 7.01 -5.56
CA PRO A 38 1.99 6.08 -5.91
C PRO A 38 1.29 5.54 -4.67
N VAL A 39 -0.04 5.43 -4.74
CA VAL A 39 -0.89 4.91 -3.65
C VAL A 39 -1.99 4.04 -4.23
N VAL A 40 -2.37 2.97 -3.53
CA VAL A 40 -3.60 2.23 -3.83
C VAL A 40 -4.67 2.66 -2.82
N PRO A 41 -5.73 3.38 -3.25
CA PRO A 41 -6.77 3.81 -2.32
C PRO A 41 -7.47 2.63 -1.64
N GLY A 42 -7.76 2.76 -0.34
CA GLY A 42 -8.43 1.74 0.46
C GLY A 42 -9.82 1.38 -0.08
N SER A 43 -10.49 2.33 -0.74
CA SER A 43 -11.75 2.07 -1.46
C SER A 43 -11.58 1.11 -2.63
N GLY A 44 -10.49 1.23 -3.39
CA GLY A 44 -10.15 0.31 -4.48
C GLY A 44 -9.86 -1.09 -3.95
N ILE A 45 -9.09 -1.18 -2.87
CA ILE A 45 -8.76 -2.47 -2.21
C ILE A 45 -10.04 -3.12 -1.67
N LYS A 46 -10.89 -2.35 -0.98
CA LYS A 46 -12.20 -2.80 -0.50
C LYS A 46 -13.05 -3.32 -1.65
N GLY A 47 -13.09 -2.60 -2.77
CA GLY A 47 -13.85 -2.98 -3.97
C GLY A 47 -13.41 -4.33 -4.53
N VAL A 48 -12.10 -4.52 -4.73
CA VAL A 48 -11.54 -5.78 -5.26
C VAL A 48 -11.79 -6.95 -4.31
N LEU A 49 -11.65 -6.75 -2.99
CA LEU A 49 -11.93 -7.81 -2.01
C LEU A 49 -13.42 -8.12 -1.92
N ALA A 50 -14.28 -7.10 -1.95
CA ALA A 50 -15.73 -7.29 -2.00
C ALA A 50 -16.13 -8.11 -3.24
N ASP A 51 -15.60 -7.75 -4.41
CA ASP A 51 -15.85 -8.47 -5.67
C ASP A 51 -15.36 -9.92 -5.62
N ARG A 52 -14.13 -10.14 -5.14
CA ARG A 52 -13.57 -11.50 -4.96
C ARG A 52 -14.41 -12.39 -4.04
N HIS A 53 -15.01 -11.82 -3.01
CA HIS A 53 -15.92 -12.52 -2.10
C HIS A 53 -17.37 -12.54 -2.59
N GLY A 54 -17.64 -12.04 -3.80
CA GLY A 54 -18.95 -11.99 -4.41
C GLY A 54 -19.93 -11.09 -3.65
N ALA A 55 -19.45 -10.07 -2.93
CA ALA A 55 -20.28 -9.11 -2.21
C ALA A 55 -20.90 -8.10 -3.18
N THR A 56 -21.76 -8.57 -4.07
CA THR A 56 -22.65 -7.73 -4.90
C THR A 56 -23.76 -7.12 -4.04
N ASP A 57 -24.45 -6.10 -4.53
CA ASP A 57 -25.51 -5.44 -3.75
C ASP A 57 -26.64 -6.40 -3.37
N ASP A 58 -27.02 -7.32 -4.27
CA ASP A 58 -28.02 -8.36 -3.99
C ASP A 58 -27.55 -9.37 -2.95
N LYS A 59 -26.27 -9.77 -3.02
CA LYS A 59 -25.68 -10.69 -2.04
C LYS A 59 -25.49 -10.05 -0.68
N ARG A 60 -25.24 -8.73 -0.61
CA ARG A 60 -25.20 -7.99 0.66
C ARG A 60 -26.59 -7.81 1.28
N LYS A 61 -27.68 -7.91 0.50
CA LYS A 61 -29.05 -7.91 1.06
C LYS A 61 -29.40 -9.26 1.67
N THR A 62 -28.93 -10.34 1.07
CA THR A 62 -29.26 -11.72 1.46
C THR A 62 -28.30 -12.32 2.48
N ASP A 63 -27.00 -12.06 2.37
CA ASP A 63 -25.98 -12.57 3.30
C ASP A 63 -25.61 -11.51 4.36
N PRO A 64 -25.99 -11.72 5.64
CA PRO A 64 -25.67 -10.79 6.71
C PRO A 64 -24.17 -10.68 6.99
N LYS A 65 -23.34 -11.69 6.65
CA LYS A 65 -21.89 -11.63 6.86
C LYS A 65 -21.24 -10.66 5.87
N LEU A 66 -21.66 -10.69 4.60
CA LEU A 66 -21.17 -9.77 3.58
C LEU A 66 -21.64 -8.33 3.84
N ALA A 67 -22.89 -8.18 4.29
CA ALA A 67 -23.42 -6.91 4.76
C ALA A 67 -22.61 -6.35 5.94
N ALA A 68 -22.32 -7.19 6.95
CA ALA A 68 -21.53 -6.79 8.11
C ALA A 68 -20.10 -6.44 7.73
N ALA A 69 -19.46 -7.20 6.81
CA ALA A 69 -18.07 -6.98 6.43
C ALA A 69 -17.89 -5.69 5.59
N PHE A 70 -18.67 -5.53 4.52
CA PHE A 70 -18.46 -4.46 3.52
C PHE A 70 -19.46 -3.31 3.62
N GLY A 71 -20.56 -3.49 4.34
CA GLY A 71 -21.66 -2.53 4.48
C GLY A 71 -22.70 -2.68 3.37
N ARG A 72 -23.93 -2.22 3.61
CA ARG A 72 -24.99 -2.17 2.60
C ARG A 72 -25.67 -0.80 2.60
N ALA A 73 -26.01 -0.31 1.42
CA ALA A 73 -26.81 0.88 1.23
C ALA A 73 -28.22 0.43 0.82
N ASP A 74 -29.16 0.49 1.77
CA ASP A 74 -30.55 0.08 1.61
C ASP A 74 -31.43 1.00 2.47
N ASP A 75 -32.62 1.36 2.00
CA ASP A 75 -33.50 2.34 2.65
C ASP A 75 -33.96 1.91 4.05
N LYS A 76 -34.06 0.60 4.31
CA LYS A 76 -34.59 0.08 5.59
C LYS A 76 -33.53 -0.58 6.48
N LEU A 77 -32.46 -1.10 5.88
CA LEU A 77 -31.47 -1.94 6.56
C LEU A 77 -30.02 -1.48 6.31
N ALA A 78 -29.80 -0.19 6.03
CA ALA A 78 -28.46 0.37 5.85
C ALA A 78 -27.53 0.05 7.03
N ASN A 79 -26.29 -0.31 6.72
CA ASN A 79 -25.24 -0.45 7.72
C ASN A 79 -23.87 -0.08 7.16
N SER A 80 -23.01 0.44 8.04
CA SER A 80 -21.58 0.57 7.73
C SER A 80 -20.92 -0.80 7.76
N GLY A 81 -19.91 -0.99 6.90
CA GLY A 81 -19.07 -2.19 6.93
C GLY A 81 -18.12 -2.15 8.11
N ALA A 82 -17.95 -3.30 8.77
CA ALA A 82 -17.05 -3.47 9.89
C ALA A 82 -15.57 -3.51 9.46
N LEU A 83 -15.28 -3.83 8.20
CA LEU A 83 -13.91 -3.81 7.67
C LEU A 83 -13.54 -2.42 7.17
N ILE A 84 -12.52 -1.84 7.78
CA ILE A 84 -11.93 -0.56 7.40
C ILE A 84 -10.62 -0.82 6.68
N PHE A 85 -10.55 -0.44 5.40
CA PHE A 85 -9.35 -0.58 4.59
C PHE A 85 -8.65 0.77 4.50
N THR A 86 -7.42 0.83 5.00
CA THR A 86 -6.53 1.98 4.81
C THR A 86 -5.90 1.95 3.43
N ASP A 87 -5.51 3.11 2.92
CA ASP A 87 -4.75 3.22 1.68
C ASP A 87 -3.43 2.44 1.78
N ALA A 88 -3.09 1.67 0.74
CA ALA A 88 -1.79 1.01 0.68
C ALA A 88 -0.74 2.00 0.19
N ARG A 89 0.15 2.39 1.12
CA ARG A 89 1.25 3.33 0.88
C ARG A 89 2.49 2.60 0.39
N MET A 90 3.25 3.25 -0.48
CA MET A 90 4.51 2.71 -1.00
C MET A 90 5.56 2.58 0.11
N VAL A 91 6.17 1.39 0.20
CA VAL A 91 7.29 1.12 1.12
C VAL A 91 8.61 1.01 0.35
N CYS A 92 8.64 0.24 -0.75
CA CYS A 92 9.79 0.11 -1.63
C CYS A 92 9.35 0.19 -3.09
N LEU A 93 10.23 0.72 -3.95
CA LEU A 93 10.06 0.75 -5.40
C LEU A 93 11.21 -0.02 -6.07
N PRO A 94 10.94 -0.85 -7.09
CA PRO A 94 12.01 -1.48 -7.84
C PRO A 94 12.62 -0.44 -8.79
N VAL A 95 13.92 -0.18 -8.66
CA VAL A 95 14.66 0.77 -9.51
C VAL A 95 15.80 0.02 -10.19
N ARG A 96 16.04 0.30 -11.47
CA ARG A 96 17.18 -0.26 -12.21
C ARG A 96 18.48 0.02 -11.47
N SER A 97 19.30 -1.01 -11.32
CA SER A 97 20.63 -0.92 -10.71
C SER A 97 21.67 -1.46 -11.68
N LEU A 98 22.87 -0.88 -11.67
CA LEU A 98 23.99 -1.37 -12.48
C LEU A 98 24.40 -2.79 -12.06
N TYR A 99 24.40 -3.04 -10.74
CA TYR A 99 24.66 -4.36 -10.17
C TYR A 99 23.33 -5.00 -9.71
N GLY A 100 23.23 -6.33 -9.74
CA GLY A 100 22.04 -7.03 -9.22
C GLY A 100 20.73 -6.85 -10.02
N THR A 101 20.79 -6.35 -11.27
CA THR A 101 19.67 -6.06 -12.20
C THR A 101 18.73 -4.92 -11.75
N PHE A 102 18.24 -4.95 -10.51
CA PHE A 102 17.42 -3.91 -9.91
C PHE A 102 17.63 -3.92 -8.39
N ALA A 103 17.27 -2.82 -7.73
CA ALA A 103 17.28 -2.69 -6.29
C ALA A 103 15.90 -2.28 -5.79
N TRP A 104 15.52 -2.81 -4.63
CA TRP A 104 14.38 -2.30 -3.87
C TRP A 104 14.81 -1.03 -3.14
N VAL A 105 14.35 0.12 -3.64
CA VAL A 105 14.70 1.43 -3.10
C VAL A 105 13.60 1.91 -2.16
N THR A 106 14.01 2.43 -1.00
CA THR A 106 13.13 3.07 -0.02
C THR A 106 13.73 4.41 0.44
N SER A 107 13.05 5.11 1.33
CA SER A 107 13.53 6.36 1.93
C SER A 107 13.31 6.37 3.45
N PRO A 108 14.08 7.18 4.21
CA PRO A 108 13.83 7.35 5.63
C PRO A 108 12.38 7.78 5.94
N LEU A 109 11.74 8.56 5.07
CA LEU A 109 10.34 8.96 5.23
C LEU A 109 9.37 7.77 5.08
N ALA A 110 9.59 6.90 4.10
CA ALA A 110 8.77 5.71 3.90
C ALA A 110 8.90 4.74 5.09
N LEU A 111 10.12 4.53 5.58
CA LEU A 111 10.38 3.65 6.74
C LEU A 111 9.81 4.22 8.04
N ARG A 112 9.92 5.54 8.29
CA ARG A 112 9.28 6.21 9.44
C ARG A 112 7.75 6.05 9.43
N ARG A 113 7.13 6.16 8.24
CA ARG A 113 5.69 5.97 8.07
C ARG A 113 5.29 4.52 8.35
N LEU A 114 6.03 3.56 7.80
CA LEU A 114 5.82 2.14 8.08
C LEU A 114 5.94 1.83 9.58
N ALA A 115 6.96 2.37 10.26
CA ALA A 115 7.16 2.17 11.68
C ALA A 115 5.94 2.66 12.49
N ARG A 116 5.47 3.88 12.21
CA ARG A 116 4.25 4.43 12.81
C ARG A 116 3.01 3.56 12.52
N ASP A 117 2.84 3.09 11.28
CA ASP A 117 1.68 2.27 10.92
C ASP A 117 1.72 0.90 11.63
N LEU A 118 2.90 0.32 11.84
CA LEU A 118 3.10 -0.93 12.59
C LEU A 118 2.85 -0.77 14.10
N GLU A 119 3.28 0.34 14.72
CA GLU A 119 2.97 0.67 16.13
C GLU A 119 1.47 0.61 16.42
N ASN A 120 0.64 0.99 15.45
CA ASN A 120 -0.82 1.01 15.58
C ASN A 120 -1.50 -0.37 15.42
N VAL A 121 -0.84 -1.36 14.82
CA VAL A 121 -1.44 -2.68 14.52
C VAL A 121 -1.21 -3.70 15.64
N LYS A 122 -0.09 -3.57 16.36
CA LYS A 122 0.40 -4.28 17.57
C LYS A 122 1.94 -4.17 17.50
N PRO A 123 2.68 -4.18 18.62
CA PRO A 123 4.14 -4.12 18.60
C PRO A 123 4.71 -5.45 18.06
N ALA A 124 4.63 -5.66 16.75
CA ALA A 124 5.54 -6.56 16.06
C ALA A 124 6.92 -5.90 16.10
N GLU A 125 7.96 -6.69 16.36
CA GLU A 125 9.36 -6.27 16.44
C GLU A 125 9.70 -5.32 15.29
N LEU A 126 9.64 -4.02 15.60
CA LEU A 126 10.10 -2.99 14.70
C LEU A 126 11.63 -3.11 14.66
N PRO A 127 12.27 -3.02 13.48
CA PRO A 127 13.70 -2.76 13.45
C PRO A 127 13.95 -1.48 14.25
N THR A 128 14.60 -1.62 15.39
CA THR A 128 14.69 -0.61 16.46
C THR A 128 15.48 0.62 16.01
N ALA A 129 16.28 0.49 14.96
CA ALA A 129 17.04 1.58 14.36
C ALA A 129 16.64 1.75 12.89
N LEU A 130 16.02 2.89 12.58
CA LEU A 130 15.86 3.33 11.20
C LEU A 130 17.23 3.75 10.65
N PRO A 131 17.56 3.37 9.41
CA PRO A 131 18.84 3.76 8.82
C PRO A 131 18.88 5.27 8.62
N GLU A 132 19.87 5.92 9.22
CA GLU A 132 20.23 7.30 8.90
C GLU A 132 21.13 7.32 7.66
N VAL A 133 20.88 8.31 6.81
CA VAL A 133 21.69 8.62 5.64
C VAL A 133 22.31 9.99 5.91
N ALA A 134 23.64 10.04 6.02
CA ALA A 134 24.36 11.23 6.48
C ALA A 134 24.35 12.38 5.45
N ASP A 135 24.34 12.04 4.15
CA ASP A 135 24.39 13.00 3.05
C ASP A 135 23.28 12.71 2.02
N ALA A 136 22.68 13.75 1.44
CA ALA A 136 21.63 13.62 0.43
C ALA A 136 22.08 12.90 -0.86
N ASN A 137 23.39 12.87 -1.14
CA ASN A 137 23.99 12.20 -2.30
C ASN A 137 24.47 10.78 -1.98
N GLN A 138 24.20 10.27 -0.78
CA GLN A 138 24.57 8.91 -0.38
C GLN A 138 23.37 7.99 -0.32
N ILE A 139 23.62 6.71 -0.56
CA ILE A 139 22.66 5.63 -0.35
C ILE A 139 23.25 4.64 0.64
N LYS A 140 22.41 4.11 1.53
CA LYS A 140 22.82 3.05 2.44
C LYS A 140 22.42 1.70 1.85
N LEU A 141 23.39 0.80 1.73
CA LEU A 141 23.17 -0.57 1.27
C LEU A 141 22.95 -1.49 2.48
N PRO A 142 22.14 -2.56 2.35
CA PRO A 142 21.97 -3.54 3.42
C PRO A 142 23.25 -4.32 3.64
N GLU A 143 23.61 -4.56 4.91
CA GLU A 143 24.85 -5.25 5.30
C GLU A 143 24.92 -6.72 4.84
N SER A 144 23.76 -7.36 4.58
CA SER A 144 23.69 -8.81 4.31
C SER A 144 22.84 -9.21 3.10
N GLY A 145 22.53 -8.30 2.17
CA GLY A 145 21.35 -8.47 1.32
C GLY A 145 21.50 -8.22 -0.18
N SER A 146 22.67 -7.88 -0.70
CA SER A 146 22.74 -7.60 -2.13
C SER A 146 24.09 -7.95 -2.69
N ASP A 147 24.07 -8.84 -3.70
CA ASP A 147 25.12 -9.18 -4.64
C ASP A 147 25.52 -7.98 -5.54
N LEU A 148 25.41 -6.77 -4.99
CA LEU A 148 26.00 -5.56 -5.52
C LEU A 148 27.47 -5.66 -5.13
N GLY A 149 28.27 -6.28 -6.00
CA GLY A 149 29.70 -6.47 -5.79
C GLY A 149 30.35 -5.25 -5.14
N SER A 150 31.25 -5.50 -4.20
CA SER A 150 31.99 -4.46 -3.48
C SER A 150 32.52 -3.40 -4.45
N PRO A 151 32.33 -2.10 -4.19
CA PRO A 151 32.90 -1.06 -5.04
C PRO A 151 34.43 -1.20 -5.00
N THR A 152 35.03 -1.54 -6.14
CA THR A 152 36.48 -1.47 -6.38
C THR A 152 36.92 -0.04 -6.59
#